data_AF-A0A943DWK6-F1
#
_entry.id   AF-A0A943DWK6-F1
#
_cell.length_a   1.000
_cell.length_b   1.000
_cell.length_c   1.000
_cell.angle_alpha   90.00
_cell.angle_beta   90.00
_cell.angle_gamma   90.00
#
_symmetry.space_group_name_H-M   'P 1'
#
loop_
_entity.id
_entity.type
_entity.pdbx_description
1 polymer ?
#
loop_
_entity_poly.entity_id
_entity_poly.type
_entity_poly.pdbx_seq_one_letter_code
_entity_poly.pdbx_strand_id
1 'polypeptide(L)'
;MAAEINNGTPLQQILACIASGEAPSAALVDALADESPAFTLPAMLRLRREPRLGDDERRRLTLRVALNAPDPAELYNLVGRDNADIPFYPPENPAPTPSTIDTIDTFLETYGHADAENDALLERMILNPQPEYATVLEKEYADAPDIDTPDEQSRLIDAFLDSQPAPGPEPEPAIETVETALETPAEEKAQKAAIHPREESSLNETLAKVYIRQGKYEQAYEILSRLNLNIPEKSVYFADQLRFLQKLIINSKHKSNTK
;
A
#
# COMPACT_ATOMS: atom_id res chain seq x y z
N MET A 1 -60.50 -2.35 34.10
CA MET A 1 -59.75 -3.59 33.86
C MET A 1 -58.61 -3.26 32.89
N ALA A 2 -57.49 -2.78 33.42
CA ALA A 2 -56.24 -2.69 32.69
C ALA A 2 -55.29 -3.64 33.42
N ALA A 3 -54.82 -4.65 32.69
CA ALA A 3 -54.02 -5.74 33.22
C ALA A 3 -52.72 -5.19 33.84
N GLU A 4 -52.54 -5.44 35.13
CA GLU A 4 -51.26 -5.36 35.81
C GLU A 4 -50.34 -6.45 35.23
N ILE A 5 -49.61 -6.12 34.17
CA ILE A 5 -48.62 -7.02 33.59
C ILE A 5 -47.33 -6.90 34.41
N ASN A 6 -47.27 -7.73 35.45
CA ASN A 6 -46.11 -8.51 35.88
C ASN A 6 -44.75 -7.76 36.03
N ASN A 7 -44.56 -7.08 37.16
CA ASN A 7 -43.26 -6.59 37.66
C ASN A 7 -42.38 -7.75 38.18
N GLY A 8 -42.15 -8.79 37.38
CA GLY A 8 -41.21 -9.86 37.68
C GLY A 8 -39.80 -9.50 37.24
N THR A 9 -38.77 -10.06 37.89
CA THR A 9 -37.37 -9.98 37.42
C THR A 9 -37.27 -10.50 35.98
N PRO A 10 -36.31 -10.04 35.15
CA PRO A 10 -36.20 -10.45 33.76
C PRO A 10 -36.06 -11.98 33.60
N LEU A 11 -35.42 -12.67 34.56
CA LEU A 11 -35.38 -14.14 34.62
C LEU A 11 -36.76 -14.78 34.79
N GLN A 12 -37.62 -14.24 35.65
CA GLN A 12 -38.99 -14.74 35.84
C GLN A 12 -39.84 -14.56 34.58
N GLN A 13 -39.64 -13.45 33.86
CA GLN A 13 -40.33 -13.21 32.60
C GLN A 13 -39.95 -14.25 31.54
N ILE A 14 -38.67 -14.63 31.47
CA ILE A 14 -38.25 -15.71 30.56
C ILE A 14 -38.78 -17.08 30.96
N LEU A 15 -38.80 -17.41 32.25
CA LEU A 15 -39.44 -18.65 32.70
C LEU A 15 -40.92 -18.70 32.31
N ALA A 16 -41.63 -17.57 32.38
CA ALA A 16 -42.99 -17.46 31.89
C ALA A 16 -43.09 -17.67 30.36
N CYS A 17 -42.20 -17.06 29.57
CA CYS A 17 -42.12 -17.29 28.12
C CYS A 17 -41.84 -18.76 27.78
N ILE A 18 -40.99 -19.44 28.55
CA ILE A 18 -40.71 -20.88 28.36
C ILE A 18 -42.00 -21.70 28.57
N ALA A 19 -42.75 -21.39 29.63
CA ALA A 19 -43.99 -22.08 29.96
C ALA A 19 -45.14 -21.78 28.98
N SER A 20 -45.25 -20.54 28.48
CA SER A 20 -46.30 -20.15 27.53
C SER A 20 -46.00 -20.56 26.09
N GLY A 21 -44.73 -20.87 25.77
CA GLY A 21 -44.29 -21.13 24.40
C GLY A 21 -44.08 -19.86 23.56
N GLU A 22 -44.25 -18.68 24.14
CA GLU A 22 -44.12 -17.39 23.45
C GLU A 22 -42.65 -17.00 23.21
N ALA A 23 -42.40 -16.21 22.18
CA ALA A 23 -41.07 -15.64 21.94
C ALA A 23 -40.79 -14.51 22.95
N PRO A 24 -39.59 -14.46 23.58
CA PRO A 24 -39.23 -13.36 24.44
C PRO A 24 -39.08 -12.06 23.61
N SER A 25 -39.46 -10.92 24.18
CA SER A 25 -39.35 -9.62 23.51
C SER A 25 -37.90 -9.16 23.35
N ALA A 26 -37.64 -8.27 22.39
CA ALA A 26 -36.30 -7.71 22.16
C ALA A 26 -35.69 -7.06 23.39
N ALA A 27 -36.47 -6.23 24.07
CA ALA A 27 -36.04 -5.53 25.28
C ALA A 27 -35.64 -6.52 26.39
N LEU A 28 -36.38 -7.63 26.54
CA LEU A 28 -36.10 -8.65 27.54
C LEU A 28 -34.80 -9.41 27.22
N VAL A 29 -34.58 -9.76 25.95
CA VAL A 29 -33.37 -10.45 25.50
C VAL A 29 -32.14 -9.56 25.67
N ASP A 30 -32.24 -8.26 25.39
CA ASP A 30 -31.11 -7.34 25.58
C ASP A 30 -30.84 -7.03 27.05
N ALA A 31 -31.87 -6.82 27.89
CA ALA A 31 -31.69 -6.63 29.32
C ALA A 31 -30.95 -7.82 29.98
N LEU A 32 -31.30 -9.05 29.62
CA LEU A 32 -30.62 -10.24 30.14
C LEU A 32 -29.22 -10.44 29.57
N ALA A 33 -28.97 -9.98 28.36
CA ALA A 33 -27.62 -10.02 27.80
C ALA A 33 -26.68 -9.02 28.49
N ASP A 34 -27.20 -7.88 28.92
CA ASP A 34 -26.45 -6.88 29.68
C ASP A 34 -26.14 -7.38 31.10
N GLU A 35 -27.11 -8.04 31.75
CA GLU A 35 -26.92 -8.63 33.08
C GLU A 35 -26.06 -9.92 33.05
N SER A 36 -26.22 -10.74 32.01
CA SER A 36 -25.61 -12.06 31.90
C SER A 36 -25.21 -12.40 30.45
N PRO A 37 -24.03 -11.95 29.98
CA PRO A 37 -23.60 -12.10 28.58
C PRO A 37 -23.48 -13.57 28.11
N ALA A 38 -23.20 -14.49 29.04
CA ALA A 38 -23.09 -15.92 28.76
C ALA A 38 -24.44 -16.65 28.67
N PHE A 39 -25.55 -15.99 29.05
CA PHE A 39 -26.86 -16.60 29.05
C PHE A 39 -27.48 -16.54 27.64
N THR A 40 -27.27 -17.58 26.84
CA THR A 40 -27.68 -17.67 25.43
C THR A 40 -29.13 -18.09 25.21
N LEU A 41 -29.77 -18.71 26.21
CA LEU A 41 -31.13 -19.24 26.12
C LEU A 41 -32.17 -18.22 25.62
N PRO A 42 -32.17 -16.94 26.07
CA PRO A 42 -33.10 -15.93 25.58
C PRO A 42 -32.98 -15.68 24.08
N ALA A 43 -31.73 -15.54 23.61
CA ALA A 43 -31.41 -15.30 22.21
C ALA A 43 -31.79 -16.51 21.33
N MET A 44 -31.49 -17.73 21.81
CA MET A 44 -31.87 -18.98 21.14
C MET A 44 -33.39 -19.14 21.05
N LEU A 45 -34.13 -18.89 22.14
CA LEU A 45 -35.59 -18.99 22.15
C LEU A 45 -36.23 -18.03 21.15
N ARG A 46 -35.71 -16.81 21.07
CA ARG A 46 -36.20 -15.82 20.11
C ARG A 46 -35.92 -16.23 18.67
N LEU A 47 -34.68 -16.62 18.36
CA LEU A 47 -34.30 -17.13 17.03
C LEU A 47 -35.18 -18.30 16.56
N ARG A 48 -35.54 -19.21 17.47
CA ARG A 48 -36.35 -20.40 17.14
C ARG A 48 -37.84 -20.14 17.06
N ARG A 49 -38.39 -19.26 17.89
CA ARG A 49 -39.84 -19.05 18.02
C ARG A 49 -40.36 -17.94 17.12
N GLU A 50 -39.50 -17.02 16.70
CA GLU A 50 -39.86 -15.87 15.87
C GLU A 50 -39.20 -16.00 14.48
N PRO A 51 -39.88 -16.61 13.49
CA PRO A 51 -39.27 -16.82 12.17
C PRO A 51 -39.11 -15.54 11.36
N ARG A 52 -39.84 -14.47 11.68
CA ARG A 52 -39.86 -13.18 10.97
C ARG A 52 -38.95 -12.12 11.61
N LEU A 53 -37.73 -12.50 12.00
CA LEU A 53 -36.70 -11.51 12.38
C LEU A 53 -36.07 -10.86 11.15
N GLY A 54 -35.77 -9.56 11.25
CA GLY A 54 -34.91 -8.88 10.29
C GLY A 54 -33.50 -9.48 10.27
N ASP A 55 -32.82 -9.39 9.13
CA ASP A 55 -31.52 -10.05 8.91
C ASP A 55 -30.45 -9.61 9.92
N ASP A 56 -30.41 -8.31 10.23
CA ASP A 56 -29.46 -7.75 11.21
C ASP A 56 -29.71 -8.27 12.63
N GLU A 57 -30.98 -8.35 13.03
CA GLU A 57 -31.35 -8.83 14.37
C GLU A 57 -31.09 -10.33 14.51
N ARG A 58 -31.43 -11.10 13.47
CA ARG A 58 -31.09 -12.52 13.38
C ARG A 58 -29.59 -12.71 13.50
N ARG A 59 -28.78 -12.00 12.71
CA ARG A 59 -27.32 -12.07 12.74
C ARG A 59 -26.76 -11.75 14.13
N ARG A 60 -27.24 -10.66 14.76
CA ARG A 60 -26.81 -10.26 16.11
C ARG A 60 -27.09 -11.36 17.14
N LEU A 61 -28.29 -11.95 17.13
CA LEU A 61 -28.64 -13.03 18.05
C LEU A 61 -27.83 -14.29 17.77
N THR A 62 -27.64 -14.66 16.50
CA THR A 62 -26.83 -15.82 16.11
C THR A 62 -25.39 -15.66 16.59
N LEU A 63 -24.78 -14.48 16.41
CA LEU A 63 -23.44 -14.17 16.92
C LEU A 63 -23.36 -14.29 18.45
N ARG A 64 -24.38 -13.81 19.17
CA ARG A 64 -24.45 -13.92 20.63
C ARG A 64 -24.51 -15.38 21.10
N VAL A 65 -25.22 -16.24 20.37
CA VAL A 65 -25.26 -17.69 20.63
C VAL A 65 -23.90 -18.32 20.29
N ALA A 66 -23.30 -17.97 19.16
CA ALA A 66 -22.03 -18.52 18.70
C ALA A 66 -20.85 -18.21 19.61
N LEU A 67 -20.76 -16.99 20.15
CA LEU A 67 -19.70 -16.60 21.09
C LEU A 67 -19.65 -17.47 22.35
N ASN A 68 -20.78 -18.06 22.73
CA ASN A 68 -20.93 -18.85 23.94
C ASN A 68 -21.13 -20.35 23.64
N ALA A 69 -21.11 -20.75 22.36
CA ALA A 69 -21.22 -22.14 21.97
C ALA A 69 -19.86 -22.84 22.18
N PRO A 70 -19.84 -24.05 22.79
CA PRO A 70 -18.59 -24.77 23.03
C PRO A 70 -17.98 -25.31 21.73
N ASP A 71 -18.81 -25.69 20.75
CA ASP A 71 -18.38 -26.19 19.46
C ASP A 71 -19.34 -25.77 18.31
N PRO A 72 -18.89 -25.85 17.05
CA PRO A 72 -19.73 -25.51 15.90
C PRO A 72 -20.95 -26.43 15.74
N ALA A 73 -20.88 -27.69 16.14
CA ALA A 73 -21.98 -28.64 15.99
C ALA A 73 -23.17 -28.23 16.89
N GLU A 74 -22.89 -27.79 18.10
CA GLU A 74 -23.88 -27.32 19.06
C GLU A 74 -24.48 -25.99 18.63
N LEU A 75 -23.67 -25.10 18.03
CA LEU A 75 -24.20 -23.90 17.36
C LEU A 75 -25.25 -24.26 16.30
N TYR A 76 -24.95 -25.22 15.42
CA TYR A 76 -25.88 -25.69 14.38
C TYR A 76 -27.16 -26.30 14.99
N ASN A 77 -27.05 -27.00 16.13
CA ASN A 77 -28.20 -27.53 16.85
C ASN A 77 -29.07 -26.42 17.48
N LEU A 78 -28.43 -25.37 18.00
CA LEU A 78 -29.09 -24.26 18.70
C LEU A 78 -29.78 -23.27 17.73
N VAL A 79 -29.13 -22.93 16.62
CA VAL A 79 -29.57 -21.88 15.68
C VAL A 79 -30.24 -22.48 14.43
N GLY A 80 -29.98 -23.76 14.13
CA GLY A 80 -30.42 -24.42 12.91
C GLY A 80 -29.45 -24.18 11.74
N ARG A 81 -29.29 -25.19 10.88
CA ARG A 81 -28.31 -25.17 9.77
C ARG A 81 -28.46 -23.96 8.84
N ASP A 82 -29.69 -23.59 8.54
CA ASP A 82 -29.99 -22.50 7.60
C ASP A 82 -29.63 -21.11 8.15
N ASN A 83 -29.47 -20.97 9.47
CA ASN A 83 -29.21 -19.70 10.14
C ASN A 83 -27.78 -19.56 10.66
N ALA A 84 -26.96 -20.61 10.51
CA ALA A 84 -25.64 -20.71 11.13
C ALA A 84 -24.49 -20.40 10.16
N ASP A 85 -24.78 -19.93 8.95
CA ASP A 85 -23.79 -19.26 8.09
C ASP A 85 -23.45 -17.89 8.69
N ILE A 86 -22.56 -17.92 9.68
CA ILE A 86 -22.01 -16.75 10.32
C ILE A 86 -20.75 -16.37 9.55
N PRO A 87 -20.72 -15.23 8.83
CA PRO A 87 -19.47 -14.74 8.27
C PRO A 87 -18.48 -14.49 9.42
N PHE A 88 -17.32 -15.13 9.35
CA PHE A 88 -16.26 -15.01 10.36
C PHE A 88 -15.77 -13.57 10.51
N TYR A 89 -15.88 -12.78 9.44
CA TYR A 89 -15.51 -11.37 9.43
C TYR A 89 -16.74 -10.48 9.61
N PRO A 90 -16.59 -9.33 10.30
CA PRO A 90 -17.59 -8.26 10.27
C PRO A 90 -17.97 -7.95 8.81
N PRO A 91 -19.21 -7.50 8.54
CA PRO A 91 -19.49 -7.01 7.21
C PRO A 91 -18.48 -5.89 6.94
N GLU A 92 -17.81 -5.93 5.79
CA GLU A 92 -17.04 -4.77 5.35
C GLU A 92 -18.03 -3.61 5.35
N ASN A 93 -17.83 -2.65 6.26
CA ASN A 93 -18.53 -1.39 6.15
C ASN A 93 -17.89 -0.76 4.91
N PRO A 94 -18.63 -0.58 3.80
CA PRO A 94 -18.08 0.11 2.66
C PRO A 94 -18.07 1.59 3.06
N ALA A 95 -17.14 1.97 3.96
CA ALA A 95 -16.68 3.34 3.99
C ALA A 95 -16.31 3.63 2.53
N PRO A 96 -16.90 4.67 1.91
CA PRO A 96 -16.67 4.93 0.50
C PRO A 96 -15.16 5.04 0.33
N THR A 97 -14.58 4.09 -0.40
CA THR A 97 -13.18 4.19 -0.77
C THR A 97 -13.08 5.49 -1.55
N PRO A 98 -12.26 6.46 -1.10
CA PRO A 98 -12.15 7.71 -1.81
C PRO A 98 -11.77 7.40 -3.26
N SER A 99 -12.43 8.08 -4.21
CA SER A 99 -12.10 7.93 -5.62
C SER A 99 -10.62 8.24 -5.83
N THR A 100 -10.03 7.72 -6.91
CA THR A 100 -8.67 8.12 -7.31
C THR A 100 -8.58 9.64 -7.43
N ILE A 101 -9.62 10.30 -7.93
CA ILE A 101 -9.70 11.76 -8.00
C ILE A 101 -9.72 12.36 -6.60
N ASP A 102 -10.60 11.91 -5.71
CA ASP A 102 -10.70 12.44 -4.34
C ASP A 102 -9.39 12.28 -3.56
N THR A 103 -8.67 11.17 -3.81
CA THR A 103 -7.36 10.90 -3.21
C THR A 103 -6.30 11.86 -3.74
N ILE A 104 -6.32 12.14 -5.04
CA ILE A 104 -5.42 13.11 -5.67
C ILE A 104 -5.73 14.52 -5.16
N ASP A 105 -6.99 14.91 -5.07
CA ASP A 105 -7.40 16.22 -4.58
C ASP A 105 -7.01 16.40 -3.11
N THR A 106 -7.29 15.40 -2.26
CA THR A 106 -6.85 15.40 -0.85
C THR A 106 -5.32 15.50 -0.74
N PHE A 107 -4.58 14.79 -1.61
CA PHE A 107 -3.12 14.84 -1.64
C PHE A 107 -2.61 16.21 -2.07
N LEU A 108 -3.18 16.81 -3.12
CA LEU A 108 -2.80 18.14 -3.60
C LEU A 108 -3.18 19.25 -2.61
N GLU A 109 -4.27 19.10 -1.88
CA GLU A 109 -4.62 20.01 -0.79
C GLU A 109 -3.67 19.88 0.40
N THR A 110 -3.23 18.66 0.73
CA THR A 110 -2.35 18.40 1.87
C THR A 110 -0.87 18.73 1.57
N TYR A 111 -0.41 18.47 0.34
CA TYR A 111 1.00 18.51 -0.05
C TYR A 111 1.28 19.37 -1.29
N GLY A 112 0.27 19.86 -2.00
CA GLY A 112 0.43 20.71 -3.18
C GLY A 112 0.75 22.17 -2.88
N HIS A 113 1.03 22.49 -1.61
CA HIS A 113 1.56 23.79 -1.22
C HIS A 113 3.06 23.85 -1.55
N ALA A 114 3.41 24.74 -2.49
CA ALA A 114 4.79 25.02 -2.87
C ALA A 114 5.45 25.87 -1.78
N ASP A 115 5.88 25.21 -0.71
CA ASP A 115 6.79 25.79 0.27
C ASP A 115 8.22 25.70 -0.28
N ALA A 116 8.99 26.77 -0.13
CA ALA A 116 10.37 26.83 -0.63
C ALA A 116 11.27 25.70 -0.08
N GLU A 117 10.94 25.18 1.10
CA GLU A 117 11.62 24.02 1.71
C GLU A 117 11.25 22.70 1.03
N ASN A 118 9.98 22.51 0.65
CA ASN A 118 9.51 21.33 -0.09
C ASN A 118 10.08 21.33 -1.51
N ASP A 119 10.12 22.49 -2.18
CA ASP A 119 10.75 22.63 -3.49
C ASP A 119 12.25 22.29 -3.44
N ALA A 120 12.97 22.72 -2.40
CA ALA A 120 14.38 22.38 -2.22
C ALA A 120 14.60 20.88 -1.91
N LEU A 121 13.67 20.24 -1.19
CA LEU A 121 13.69 18.80 -0.93
C LEU A 121 13.45 17.99 -2.22
N LEU A 122 12.47 18.40 -3.03
CA LEU A 122 12.18 17.81 -4.33
C LEU A 122 13.36 18.00 -5.31
N GLU A 123 13.95 19.19 -5.35
CA GLU A 123 15.16 19.45 -6.14
C GLU A 123 16.31 18.53 -5.70
N ARG A 124 16.50 18.30 -4.38
CA ARG A 124 17.50 17.34 -3.87
C ARG A 124 17.23 15.91 -4.28
N MET A 125 16.00 15.41 -4.12
CA MET A 125 15.64 14.02 -4.44
C MET A 125 15.72 13.73 -5.94
N ILE A 126 15.37 14.69 -6.79
CA ILE A 126 15.31 14.51 -8.24
C ILE A 126 16.67 14.74 -8.90
N LEU A 127 17.42 15.77 -8.47
CA LEU A 127 18.69 16.13 -9.11
C LEU A 127 19.90 15.39 -8.51
N ASN A 128 19.75 14.82 -7.32
CA ASN A 128 20.82 14.05 -6.69
C ASN A 128 20.25 12.82 -5.95
N PRO A 129 19.79 11.79 -6.69
CA PRO A 129 19.14 10.61 -6.10
C PRO A 129 20.08 9.79 -5.20
N GLN A 130 21.40 9.99 -5.29
CA GLN A 130 22.42 9.34 -4.45
C GLN A 130 23.68 10.23 -4.32
N PRO A 131 23.88 10.95 -3.20
CA PRO A 131 25.22 11.38 -2.81
C PRO A 131 25.64 10.90 -1.42
N GLU A 132 24.74 10.28 -0.65
CA GLU A 132 25.00 9.99 0.76
C GLU A 132 25.91 8.77 0.91
N TYR A 133 25.76 7.73 0.09
CA TYR A 133 26.56 6.52 0.27
C TYR A 133 28.04 6.74 -0.09
N ALA A 134 28.34 7.41 -1.22
CA ALA A 134 29.72 7.68 -1.62
C ALA A 134 30.44 8.62 -0.64
N THR A 135 29.76 9.66 -0.15
CA THR A 135 30.35 10.61 0.81
C THR A 135 30.47 10.04 2.22
N VAL A 136 29.58 9.14 2.63
CA VAL A 136 29.71 8.37 3.88
C VAL A 136 30.88 7.39 3.77
N LEU A 137 31.01 6.68 2.64
CA LEU A 137 32.15 5.79 2.39
C LEU A 137 33.48 6.54 2.41
N GLU A 138 33.58 7.68 1.70
CA GLU A 138 34.79 8.51 1.69
C GLU A 138 35.17 9.00 3.09
N LYS A 139 34.19 9.36 3.93
CA LYS A 139 34.44 9.71 5.33
C LYS A 139 34.89 8.51 6.16
N GLU A 140 34.26 7.36 6.01
CA GLU A 140 34.69 6.12 6.70
C GLU A 140 36.07 5.66 6.25
N TYR A 141 36.44 5.83 4.98
CA TYR A 141 37.80 5.57 4.48
C TYR A 141 38.81 6.59 5.01
N ALA A 142 38.44 7.86 5.16
CA ALA A 142 39.31 8.90 5.69
C ALA A 142 39.51 8.80 7.22
N ASP A 143 38.51 8.31 7.96
CA ASP A 143 38.56 8.08 9.40
C ASP A 143 39.03 6.67 9.77
N ALA A 144 39.28 5.79 8.78
CA ALA A 144 39.87 4.48 9.02
C ALA A 144 41.31 4.66 9.54
N PRO A 145 41.71 3.95 10.60
CA PRO A 145 43.09 3.99 11.06
C PRO A 145 44.01 3.46 9.95
N ASP A 146 45.12 4.16 9.69
CA ASP A 146 46.22 3.62 8.88
C ASP A 146 46.77 2.38 9.59
N ILE A 147 46.29 1.19 9.22
CA ILE A 147 46.84 -0.09 9.70
C ILE A 147 48.11 -0.36 8.88
N ASP A 148 49.16 0.40 9.18
CA ASP A 148 50.48 0.31 8.52
C ASP A 148 51.33 -0.91 8.98
N THR A 149 50.73 -1.83 9.73
CA THR A 149 51.35 -3.12 10.04
C THR A 149 50.51 -4.24 9.44
N PRO A 150 51.00 -4.95 8.40
CA PRO A 150 50.26 -6.03 7.79
C PRO A 150 50.09 -7.15 8.82
N ASP A 151 48.86 -7.33 9.31
CA ASP A 151 48.51 -8.51 10.09
C ASP A 151 48.79 -9.77 9.28
N GLU A 152 49.03 -10.89 9.96
CA GLU A 152 49.33 -12.18 9.31
C GLU A 152 48.23 -12.58 8.32
N GLN A 153 46.98 -12.20 8.59
CA GLN A 153 45.86 -12.36 7.65
C GLN A 153 46.01 -11.49 6.40
N SER A 154 46.41 -10.22 6.52
CA SER A 154 46.62 -9.34 5.37
C SER A 154 47.72 -9.88 4.46
N ARG A 155 48.81 -10.41 5.04
CA ARG A 155 49.88 -11.06 4.27
C ARG A 155 49.42 -12.32 3.54
N LEU A 156 48.51 -13.09 4.13
CA LEU A 156 47.94 -14.27 3.48
C LEU A 156 46.95 -13.88 2.37
N ILE A 157 46.22 -12.78 2.52
CA ILE A 157 45.34 -12.23 1.48
C ILE A 157 46.17 -11.67 0.33
N ASP A 158 47.22 -10.91 0.61
CA ASP A 158 48.12 -10.36 -0.42
C ASP A 158 48.84 -11.49 -1.17
N ALA A 159 49.37 -12.50 -0.45
CA ALA A 159 49.96 -13.68 -1.07
C ALA A 159 48.94 -14.49 -1.90
N PHE A 160 47.67 -14.51 -1.51
CA PHE A 160 46.60 -15.14 -2.28
C PHE A 160 46.28 -14.37 -3.56
N LEU A 161 46.19 -13.03 -3.48
CA LEU A 161 45.97 -12.15 -4.63
C LEU A 161 47.14 -12.21 -5.62
N ASP A 162 48.38 -12.29 -5.12
CA ASP A 162 49.59 -12.45 -5.94
C ASP A 162 49.72 -13.84 -6.56
N SER A 163 49.13 -14.87 -5.93
CA SER A 163 49.11 -16.25 -6.46
C SER A 163 48.08 -16.48 -7.56
N GLN A 164 47.16 -15.54 -7.76
CA GLN A 164 46.25 -15.52 -8.89
C GLN A 164 46.97 -14.85 -10.06
N PRO A 165 47.20 -15.53 -11.21
CA PRO A 165 47.71 -14.84 -12.37
C PRO A 165 46.68 -13.78 -12.77
N ALA A 166 47.11 -12.51 -12.86
CA ALA A 166 46.24 -11.42 -13.31
C ALA A 166 45.50 -11.86 -14.57
N PRO A 167 44.16 -11.69 -14.66
CA PRO A 167 43.43 -12.07 -15.85
C PRO A 167 43.96 -11.21 -17.00
N GLY A 168 44.79 -11.83 -17.84
CA GLY A 168 45.13 -11.27 -19.14
C GLY A 168 43.84 -11.06 -19.94
N PRO A 169 43.85 -10.14 -20.91
CA PRO A 169 42.67 -9.89 -21.73
C PRO A 169 42.48 -11.08 -22.66
N GLU A 170 41.61 -12.01 -22.28
CA GLU A 170 41.26 -13.15 -23.13
C GLU A 170 39.75 -13.33 -23.26
N PRO A 171 39.33 -13.86 -24.42
CA PRO A 171 38.19 -13.37 -25.19
C PRO A 171 36.88 -14.02 -24.76
N GLU A 172 35.77 -13.36 -25.09
CA GLU A 172 34.41 -13.89 -24.98
C GLU A 172 34.30 -15.28 -25.62
N PRO A 173 33.88 -16.32 -24.88
CA PRO A 173 33.46 -17.58 -25.50
C PRO A 173 31.94 -17.60 -25.65
N ALA A 174 31.56 -17.93 -26.88
CA ALA A 174 30.22 -18.07 -27.39
C ALA A 174 29.37 -19.10 -26.63
N ILE A 175 28.06 -18.82 -26.63
CA ILE A 175 26.99 -19.67 -26.13
C ILE A 175 26.88 -20.90 -27.04
N GLU A 176 27.13 -22.10 -26.51
CA GLU A 176 26.71 -23.37 -27.13
C GLU A 176 25.58 -24.00 -26.30
N THR A 177 24.46 -24.15 -26.99
CA THR A 177 23.20 -24.79 -26.59
C THR A 177 23.38 -26.27 -26.30
N VAL A 178 22.88 -26.75 -25.15
CA VAL A 178 22.44 -28.15 -25.01
C VAL A 178 21.11 -28.17 -24.26
N GLU A 179 20.07 -28.56 -24.99
CA GLU A 179 18.74 -28.90 -24.47
C GLU A 179 18.83 -30.14 -23.57
N THR A 180 18.25 -30.08 -22.38
CA THR A 180 17.58 -31.26 -21.81
C THR A 180 16.38 -30.79 -21.01
N ALA A 181 15.21 -31.16 -21.52
CA ALA A 181 13.92 -30.93 -20.91
C ALA A 181 13.77 -31.73 -19.61
N LEU A 182 13.19 -31.10 -18.57
CA LEU A 182 12.32 -31.70 -17.57
C LEU A 182 11.49 -30.58 -16.92
N GLU A 183 10.21 -30.88 -16.72
CA GLU A 183 9.08 -29.96 -16.62
C GLU A 183 8.76 -29.50 -15.18
N THR A 184 8.27 -28.24 -15.09
CA THR A 184 7.36 -27.61 -14.08
C THR A 184 7.85 -27.21 -12.68
N PRO A 185 7.21 -26.21 -12.04
CA PRO A 185 6.70 -24.94 -12.57
C PRO A 185 7.38 -23.72 -11.91
N ALA A 186 7.73 -22.77 -12.77
CA ALA A 186 8.06 -21.40 -12.41
C ALA A 186 6.78 -20.67 -11.99
N GLU A 187 6.84 -19.91 -10.90
CA GLU A 187 6.27 -18.57 -10.72
C GLU A 187 6.33 -18.17 -9.25
N GLU A 188 7.40 -17.46 -8.82
CA GLU A 188 7.24 -16.45 -7.76
C GLU A 188 8.43 -15.52 -7.47
N LYS A 189 9.58 -15.62 -8.15
CA LYS A 189 10.71 -14.71 -7.85
C LYS A 189 11.36 -14.11 -9.09
N ALA A 190 10.59 -13.34 -9.84
CA ALA A 190 11.13 -12.40 -10.82
C ALA A 190 10.15 -11.24 -11.10
N GLN A 191 9.67 -10.57 -10.05
CA GLN A 191 9.02 -9.26 -10.19
C GLN A 191 9.64 -8.28 -9.19
N LYS A 192 10.92 -7.97 -9.37
CA LYS A 192 11.48 -6.72 -8.85
C LYS A 192 12.39 -6.11 -9.91
N ALA A 193 12.10 -4.83 -10.18
CA ALA A 193 12.86 -3.90 -11.02
C ALA A 193 12.77 -4.08 -12.54
N ALA A 194 11.57 -3.90 -13.09
CA ALA A 194 11.44 -3.27 -14.41
C ALA A 194 10.74 -1.92 -14.21
N ILE A 195 11.51 -0.89 -13.84
CA ILE A 195 11.04 0.50 -13.97
C ILE A 195 10.81 0.69 -15.46
N HIS A 196 9.55 0.86 -15.86
CA HIS A 196 9.23 1.05 -17.26
C HIS A 196 9.79 2.42 -17.71
N PRO A 197 10.55 2.49 -18.83
CA PRO A 197 11.09 3.76 -19.37
C PRO A 197 10.03 4.86 -19.61
N ARG A 198 8.74 4.48 -19.63
CA ARG A 198 7.59 5.38 -19.76
C ARG A 198 7.35 6.24 -18.52
N GLU A 199 7.61 5.74 -17.31
CA GLU A 199 7.36 6.51 -16.07
C GLU A 199 8.39 7.62 -15.90
N GLU A 200 9.67 7.32 -16.11
CA GLU A 200 10.75 8.32 -16.11
C GLU A 200 10.51 9.41 -17.16
N SER A 201 9.96 9.04 -18.33
CA SER A 201 9.65 9.99 -19.39
C SER A 201 8.54 11.00 -19.01
N SER A 202 7.57 10.57 -18.19
CA SER A 202 6.44 11.40 -17.77
C SER A 202 6.82 12.37 -16.65
N LEU A 203 7.67 11.92 -15.72
CA LEU A 203 8.23 12.77 -14.66
C LEU A 203 9.12 13.87 -15.24
N ASN A 204 9.99 13.51 -16.19
CA ASN A 204 10.87 14.45 -16.88
C ASN A 204 10.09 15.50 -17.71
N GLU A 205 8.95 15.14 -18.31
CA GLU A 205 8.09 16.11 -19.04
C GLU A 205 7.50 17.16 -18.08
N THR A 206 7.09 16.73 -16.88
CA THR A 206 6.53 17.62 -15.85
C THR A 206 7.59 18.58 -15.32
N LEU A 207 8.81 18.08 -15.07
CA LEU A 207 9.94 18.90 -14.63
C LEU A 207 10.31 19.98 -15.67
N ALA A 208 10.33 19.63 -16.95
CA ALA A 208 10.57 20.62 -18.01
C ALA A 208 9.53 21.75 -17.99
N LYS A 209 8.25 21.45 -17.74
CA LYS A 209 7.19 22.47 -17.61
C LYS A 209 7.42 23.40 -16.41
N VAL A 210 7.91 22.87 -15.29
CA VAL A 210 8.26 23.68 -14.11
C VAL A 210 9.40 24.65 -14.44
N TYR A 211 10.47 24.19 -15.10
CA TYR A 211 11.58 25.07 -15.49
C TYR A 211 11.20 26.16 -16.51
N ILE A 212 10.27 25.87 -17.42
CA ILE A 212 9.71 26.90 -18.31
C ILE A 212 9.00 27.99 -17.49
N ARG A 213 8.21 27.61 -16.47
CA ARG A 213 7.52 28.57 -15.58
C ARG A 213 8.51 29.38 -14.74
N GLN A 214 9.59 28.76 -14.28
CA GLN A 214 10.65 29.43 -13.52
C GLN A 214 11.58 30.30 -14.39
N GLY A 215 11.44 30.30 -15.72
CA GLY A 215 12.28 31.06 -16.64
C GLY A 215 13.67 30.45 -16.89
N LYS A 216 13.94 29.23 -16.40
CA LYS A 216 15.19 28.48 -16.60
C LYS A 216 15.15 27.75 -17.95
N TYR A 217 15.14 28.50 -19.05
CA TYR A 217 14.90 27.94 -20.38
C TYR A 217 15.99 26.98 -20.88
N GLU A 218 17.26 27.19 -20.54
CA GLU A 218 18.35 26.30 -21.01
C GLU A 218 18.23 24.89 -20.42
N GLN A 219 17.88 24.78 -19.14
CA GLN A 219 17.68 23.50 -18.46
C GLN A 219 16.43 22.76 -18.99
N ALA A 220 15.34 23.49 -19.23
CA ALA A 220 14.15 22.93 -19.84
C ALA A 220 14.40 22.43 -21.28
N TYR A 221 15.27 23.10 -22.04
CA TYR A 221 15.63 22.68 -23.39
C TYR A 221 16.37 21.34 -23.40
N GLU A 222 17.32 21.15 -22.48
CA GLU A 222 18.09 19.91 -22.36
C GLU A 222 17.19 18.71 -22.03
N ILE A 223 16.27 18.86 -21.08
CA ILE A 223 15.33 17.80 -20.69
C ILE A 223 14.42 17.43 -21.86
N LEU A 224 13.83 18.42 -22.55
CA LEU A 224 12.95 18.16 -23.70
C LEU A 224 13.71 17.55 -24.88
N SER A 225 14.98 17.90 -25.07
CA SER A 225 15.81 17.31 -26.11
C SER A 225 16.10 15.84 -25.85
N ARG A 226 16.36 15.45 -24.59
CA ARG A 226 16.52 14.04 -24.20
C ARG A 226 15.21 13.26 -24.37
N LEU A 227 14.07 13.86 -23.99
CA LEU A 227 12.76 13.24 -24.16
C LEU A 227 12.38 13.01 -25.63
N ASN A 228 12.75 13.92 -26.52
CA ASN A 228 12.52 13.77 -27.96
C ASN A 228 13.23 12.54 -28.55
N LEU A 229 14.42 12.21 -28.03
CA LEU A 229 15.17 11.03 -28.47
C LEU A 229 14.54 9.72 -27.95
N ASN A 230 13.98 9.76 -26.74
CA ASN A 230 13.43 8.58 -26.08
C ASN A 230 11.97 8.27 -26.49
N ILE A 231 11.20 9.26 -26.96
CA ILE A 231 9.78 9.12 -27.30
C ILE A 231 9.52 9.58 -28.75
N PRO A 232 9.76 8.72 -29.77
CA PRO A 232 9.58 9.10 -31.16
C PRO A 232 8.11 9.38 -31.53
N GLU A 233 7.16 8.76 -30.83
CA GLU A 233 5.71 8.94 -31.04
C GLU A 233 5.24 10.40 -30.84
N LYS A 234 5.92 11.15 -29.95
CA LYS A 234 5.62 12.56 -29.65
C LYS A 234 6.64 13.55 -30.26
N SER A 235 7.47 13.10 -31.19
CA SER A 235 8.60 13.90 -31.71
C SER A 235 8.19 15.26 -32.31
N VAL A 236 7.06 15.32 -33.01
CA VAL A 236 6.54 16.59 -33.59
C VAL A 236 6.21 17.61 -32.50
N TYR A 237 5.59 17.16 -31.41
CA TYR A 237 5.25 18.02 -30.28
C TYR A 237 6.50 18.59 -29.60
N PHE A 238 7.51 17.75 -29.36
CA PHE A 238 8.77 18.18 -28.76
C PHE A 238 9.54 19.15 -29.68
N ALA A 239 9.53 18.92 -30.99
CA ALA A 239 10.17 19.84 -31.94
C ALA A 239 9.59 21.27 -31.87
N ASP A 240 8.26 21.39 -31.74
CA ASP A 240 7.61 22.71 -31.59
C ASP A 240 7.95 23.37 -30.25
N GLN A 241 7.99 22.60 -29.15
CA GLN A 241 8.39 23.13 -27.84
C GLN A 241 9.84 23.59 -27.82
N LEU A 242 10.77 22.79 -28.39
CA LEU A 242 12.17 23.14 -28.49
C LEU A 242 12.38 24.41 -29.32
N ARG A 243 11.63 24.57 -30.43
CA ARG A 243 11.65 25.80 -31.23
C ARG A 243 11.16 27.02 -30.44
N PHE A 244 10.12 26.86 -29.64
CA PHE A 244 9.61 27.93 -28.79
C PHE A 244 10.61 28.31 -27.70
N LEU A 245 11.20 27.32 -27.01
CA LEU A 245 12.23 27.54 -26.01
C LEU A 245 13.46 28.23 -26.57
N GLN A 246 13.93 27.83 -27.75
CA GLN A 246 15.08 28.46 -28.39
C GLN A 246 14.85 29.97 -28.63
N LYS A 247 13.63 30.36 -29.02
CA LYS A 247 13.26 31.78 -29.16
C LYS A 247 13.26 32.50 -27.81
N LEU A 248 12.78 31.86 -26.74
CA LEU A 248 12.79 32.43 -25.40
C LEU A 248 14.21 32.60 -24.85
N ILE A 249 15.09 31.63 -25.09
CA ILE A 249 16.51 31.70 -24.71
C ILE A 249 17.16 32.90 -25.41
N ILE A 250 16.99 33.02 -26.73
CA ILE A 250 17.52 34.16 -27.50
C ILE A 250 16.99 35.49 -26.95
N ASN A 251 15.68 35.61 -26.72
CA ASN A 251 15.08 36.82 -26.16
C ASN A 251 15.66 37.16 -24.77
N SER A 252 15.79 36.15 -23.89
CA SER A 252 16.36 36.34 -22.55
C SER A 252 17.80 36.86 -22.58
N LYS A 253 18.62 36.34 -23.51
CA LYS A 253 20.02 36.78 -23.73
C LYS A 253 20.10 38.21 -24.27
N HIS A 254 19.18 38.60 -25.15
CA HIS A 254 19.11 40.00 -25.61
C HIS A 254 18.63 40.96 -24.51
N LYS A 255 17.69 40.52 -23.67
CA LYS A 255 17.19 41.31 -22.53
C LYS A 255 18.25 41.52 -21.44
N SER A 256 19.12 40.53 -21.20
CA SER A 256 20.25 40.67 -20.28
C SER A 256 21.37 41.57 -20.82
N ASN A 257 21.58 41.61 -22.14
CA ASN A 257 22.59 42.47 -22.78
C ASN A 257 22.16 43.93 -22.99
N THR A 258 20.88 44.25 -22.80
CA THR A 258 20.35 45.62 -22.97
C THR A 258 20.17 46.35 -21.63
N LYS A 259 20.78 45.83 -20.56
CA LYS A 259 20.70 46.37 -19.19
C LYS A 259 22.11 46.67 -18.70
#